data_AF-A0A8H6S665-F1
#
_entry.id   AF-A0A8H6S665-F1
#
_cell.length_a   1.000
_cell.length_b   1.000
_cell.length_c   1.000
_cell.angle_alpha   90.00
_cell.angle_beta   90.00
_cell.angle_gamma   90.00
#
_symmetry.space_group_name_H-M   'P 1'
#
loop_
_entity.id
_entity.type
_entity.pdbx_description
1 polymer ?
#
loop_
_entity_poly.entity_id
_entity_poly.type
_entity_poly.pdbx_seq_one_letter_code
_entity_poly.pdbx_strand_id
1 'polypeptide(L)'
;MKTTGVDIEEIFTGLDRIRLQYGLPVWHAEAHDPKCRIQFALRYLLGVGKTDGESTERLWSLLNPASWSTKEMGEGARHDVLEDKIDLINFEKNRSMGRTLARRLIVAVAERQRQGIEFQELDDSVPKKKRREWAKMMDAWYKDNTQTNPFEVQGGKLAGPSERNK
;
A
#
# COMPACT_ATOMS: atom_id res chain seq x y z
N MET A 1 -8.05 39.02 12.74
CA MET A 1 -7.24 38.29 11.75
C MET A 1 -8.20 37.75 10.71
N LYS A 2 -8.32 38.44 9.57
CA LYS A 2 -9.30 38.10 8.54
C LYS A 2 -8.88 36.79 7.88
N THR A 3 -9.75 35.80 7.97
CA THR A 3 -9.68 34.56 7.21
C THR A 3 -9.49 34.91 5.74
N THR A 4 -8.43 34.38 5.15
CA THR A 4 -8.10 34.56 3.74
C THR A 4 -9.32 34.18 2.91
N GLY A 5 -9.85 35.11 2.12
CA GLY A 5 -11.00 34.94 1.23
C GLY A 5 -10.70 34.02 0.04
N VAL A 6 -10.19 32.82 0.34
CA VAL A 6 -9.97 31.76 -0.62
C VAL A 6 -11.29 31.00 -0.70
N ASP A 7 -11.97 31.15 -1.82
CA ASP A 7 -13.13 30.35 -2.16
C ASP A 7 -12.66 28.92 -2.42
N ILE A 8 -12.90 28.03 -1.45
CA ILE A 8 -12.49 26.63 -1.53
C ILE A 8 -13.29 25.84 -2.58
N GLU A 9 -14.37 26.41 -3.14
CA GLU A 9 -15.12 25.82 -4.24
C GLU A 9 -14.45 26.01 -5.61
N GLU A 10 -13.54 26.99 -5.76
CA GLU A 10 -12.78 27.21 -7.01
C GLU A 10 -11.44 26.49 -7.07
N ILE A 11 -10.94 25.93 -5.96
CA ILE A 11 -9.72 25.13 -5.98
C ILE A 11 -10.06 23.76 -6.57
N PHE A 12 -9.92 23.64 -7.88
CA PHE A 12 -10.00 22.38 -8.61
C PHE A 12 -8.81 21.50 -8.25
N THR A 13 -8.88 20.87 -7.07
CA THR A 13 -7.89 19.88 -6.62
C THR A 13 -8.07 18.53 -7.34
N GLY A 14 -9.24 18.32 -7.99
CA GLY A 14 -9.66 17.05 -8.54
C GLY A 14 -9.96 15.97 -7.50
N LEU A 15 -9.87 16.31 -6.19
CA LEU A 15 -10.07 15.38 -5.07
C LEU A 15 -11.54 14.92 -4.95
N ASP A 16 -12.49 15.70 -5.47
CA ASP A 16 -13.91 15.37 -5.57
C ASP A 16 -14.19 14.13 -6.43
N ARG A 17 -13.24 13.77 -7.30
CA ARG A 17 -13.31 12.61 -8.20
C ARG A 17 -12.39 11.46 -7.79
N ILE A 18 -11.68 11.57 -6.67
CA ILE A 18 -10.73 10.55 -6.23
C ILE A 18 -11.43 9.52 -5.35
N ARG A 19 -11.36 8.25 -5.78
CA ARG A 19 -11.73 7.12 -4.94
C ARG A 19 -10.60 6.84 -3.96
N LEU A 20 -10.79 7.22 -2.69
CA LEU A 20 -9.87 6.84 -1.62
C LEU A 20 -9.92 5.32 -1.39
N GLN A 21 -8.75 4.70 -1.34
CA GLN A 21 -8.59 3.31 -0.94
C GLN A 21 -7.64 3.27 0.26
N TYR A 22 -8.00 2.46 1.24
CA TYR A 22 -7.19 2.22 2.44
C TYR A 22 -6.44 0.91 2.27
N GLY A 23 -5.22 0.83 2.82
CA GLY A 23 -4.41 -0.37 2.79
C GLY A 23 -3.58 -0.51 4.05
N LEU A 24 -3.37 -1.75 4.48
CA LEU A 24 -2.56 -2.09 5.65
C LEU A 24 -1.14 -2.46 5.20
N PRO A 25 -0.09 -1.79 5.72
CA PRO A 25 1.29 -2.24 5.52
C PRO A 25 1.45 -3.70 5.92
N VAL A 26 2.26 -4.43 5.15
CA VAL A 26 2.30 -5.90 5.20
C VAL A 26 2.69 -6.40 6.59
N TRP A 27 3.60 -5.73 7.28
CA TRP A 27 4.03 -6.13 8.63
C TRP A 27 3.00 -5.81 9.71
N HIS A 28 2.27 -4.70 9.54
CA HIS A 28 1.26 -4.26 10.49
C HIS A 28 -0.05 -5.04 10.36
N ALA A 29 -0.30 -5.65 9.20
CA ALA A 29 -1.54 -6.33 8.88
C ALA A 29 -1.87 -7.51 9.81
N GLU A 30 -0.87 -8.16 10.42
CA GLU A 30 -1.06 -9.27 11.37
C GLU A 30 -1.61 -8.84 12.74
N ALA A 31 -1.51 -7.55 13.09
CA ALA A 31 -2.11 -7.02 14.32
C ALA A 31 -3.63 -6.81 14.21
N HIS A 32 -4.18 -6.94 13.00
CA HIS A 32 -5.62 -6.78 12.74
C HIS A 32 -6.33 -8.14 12.75
N ASP A 33 -7.65 -8.10 12.96
CA ASP A 33 -8.47 -9.30 12.79
C ASP A 33 -8.39 -9.82 11.33
N PRO A 34 -8.63 -11.12 11.09
CA PRO A 34 -8.46 -11.72 9.77
C PRO A 34 -9.27 -11.06 8.65
N LYS A 35 -10.48 -10.56 8.93
CA LYS A 35 -11.33 -9.92 7.92
C LYS A 35 -10.74 -8.59 7.49
N CYS A 36 -10.36 -7.76 8.47
CA CYS A 36 -9.69 -6.49 8.22
C CYS A 36 -8.37 -6.69 7.45
N ARG A 37 -7.56 -7.67 7.86
CA ARG A 37 -6.30 -8.03 7.17
C ARG A 37 -6.51 -8.34 5.69
N ILE A 38 -7.53 -9.14 5.35
CA ILE A 38 -7.78 -9.55 3.96
C ILE A 38 -8.37 -8.40 3.14
N GLN A 39 -9.33 -7.66 3.70
CA GLN A 39 -10.01 -6.56 3.02
C GLN A 39 -9.04 -5.44 2.62
N PHE A 40 -8.07 -5.13 3.48
CA PHE A 40 -7.11 -4.04 3.26
C PHE A 40 -5.70 -4.52 2.91
N ALA A 41 -5.52 -5.79 2.56
CA ALA A 41 -4.21 -6.31 2.16
C ALA A 41 -3.71 -5.61 0.89
N LEU A 42 -2.54 -4.97 0.94
CA LEU A 42 -1.94 -4.26 -0.19
C LEU A 42 -1.83 -5.13 -1.46
N ARG A 43 -1.61 -6.44 -1.32
CA ARG A 43 -1.53 -7.40 -2.43
C ARG A 43 -2.83 -7.56 -3.23
N TYR A 44 -3.97 -7.22 -2.65
CA TYR A 44 -5.28 -7.32 -3.30
C TYR A 44 -5.82 -5.97 -3.79
N LEU A 45 -5.17 -4.86 -3.40
CA LEU A 45 -5.57 -3.52 -3.83
C LEU A 45 -5.06 -3.21 -5.23
N LEU A 46 -5.95 -2.63 -6.04
CA LEU A 46 -5.64 -2.28 -7.42
C LEU A 46 -4.68 -1.09 -7.46
N GLY A 47 -3.62 -1.19 -8.26
CA GLY A 47 -2.69 -0.09 -8.52
C GLY A 47 -1.58 0.11 -7.48
N VAL A 48 -1.62 -0.59 -6.35
CA VAL A 48 -0.60 -0.51 -5.28
C VAL A 48 0.70 -1.22 -5.66
N GLY A 49 0.61 -2.24 -6.53
CA GLY A 49 1.74 -3.11 -6.87
C GLY A 49 2.19 -3.98 -5.69
N LYS A 50 3.38 -4.59 -5.80
CA LYS A 50 3.95 -5.46 -4.77
C LYS A 50 4.88 -4.67 -3.85
N THR A 51 4.29 -3.93 -2.93
CA THR A 51 5.00 -3.10 -1.93
C THR A 51 4.73 -3.60 -0.51
N ASP A 52 5.65 -3.32 0.42
CA ASP A 52 5.48 -3.60 1.85
C ASP A 52 4.68 -2.52 2.59
N GLY A 53 4.62 -1.30 2.04
CA GLY A 53 3.97 -0.16 2.67
C GLY A 53 4.83 0.54 3.74
N GLU A 54 6.09 0.14 3.94
CA GLU A 54 6.92 0.54 5.08
C GLU A 54 7.77 1.80 4.79
N SER A 55 7.23 2.76 4.03
CA SER A 55 8.00 3.96 3.66
C SER A 55 8.18 4.92 4.83
N THR A 56 7.18 4.97 5.72
CA THR A 56 7.17 5.82 6.91
C THR A 56 8.22 5.36 7.93
N GLU A 57 8.35 4.06 8.11
CA GLU A 57 9.29 3.41 9.02
C GLU A 57 10.73 3.61 8.56
N ARG A 58 10.97 3.58 7.24
CA ARG A 58 12.28 3.96 6.66
C ARG A 58 12.61 5.42 6.92
N LEU A 59 11.63 6.32 6.82
CA LEU A 59 11.82 7.73 7.15
C LEU A 59 12.15 7.92 8.63
N TRP A 60 11.41 7.25 9.54
CA TRP A 60 11.69 7.29 10.97
C TRP A 60 13.11 6.79 11.29
N SER A 61 13.55 5.70 10.65
CA SER A 61 14.92 5.19 10.80
C SER A 61 15.98 6.26 10.46
N LEU A 62 15.75 7.05 9.41
CA LEU A 62 16.66 8.14 9.00
C LEU A 62 16.59 9.37 9.94
N LEU A 63 15.45 9.59 10.59
CA LEU A 63 15.23 10.71 11.53
C LEU A 63 15.65 10.38 12.96
N ASN A 64 15.72 9.11 13.35
CA ASN A 64 16.08 8.68 14.71
C ASN A 64 17.42 9.25 15.22
N PRO A 65 18.49 9.37 14.42
CA PRO A 65 19.71 10.04 14.88
C PRO A 65 19.52 11.55 15.08
N ALA A 66 18.70 12.19 14.23
CA ALA A 66 18.42 13.62 14.32
C ALA A 66 17.63 13.96 15.59
N SER A 67 16.66 13.12 15.96
CA SER A 67 15.89 13.31 17.20
C SER A 67 16.77 13.31 18.45
N TRP A 68 17.79 12.44 18.50
CA TRP A 68 18.76 12.40 19.59
C TRP A 68 19.70 13.61 19.58
N SER A 69 20.23 13.99 18.42
CA SER A 69 21.19 15.11 18.32
C SER A 69 20.57 16.49 18.60
N THR A 70 19.26 16.64 18.41
CA THR A 70 18.54 17.92 18.55
C THR A 70 17.84 18.07 19.89
N LYS A 71 17.91 17.09 20.80
CA LYS A 71 17.11 17.05 22.04
C LYS A 71 17.36 18.21 23.00
N GLU A 72 18.59 18.75 23.02
CA GLU A 72 19.00 19.87 23.90
C GLU A 72 18.93 21.23 23.19
N MET A 73 18.54 21.26 21.92
CA MET A 73 18.42 22.50 21.17
C MET A 73 17.16 23.26 21.58
N GLY A 74 17.22 24.60 21.55
CA GLY A 74 16.03 25.44 21.69
C GLY A 74 15.04 25.18 20.55
N GLU A 75 13.75 25.46 20.79
CA GLU A 75 12.64 25.09 19.89
C GLU A 75 12.87 25.52 18.43
N GLY A 76 13.24 26.79 18.19
CA GLY A 76 13.51 27.29 16.83
C GLY A 76 14.68 26.58 16.16
N ALA A 77 15.82 26.47 16.86
CA ALA A 77 17.00 25.78 16.33
C ALA A 77 16.72 24.29 16.06
N ARG A 78 15.91 23.64 16.90
CA ARG A 78 15.48 22.27 16.69
C ARG A 78 14.60 22.12 15.46
N HIS A 79 13.65 23.04 15.25
CA HIS A 79 12.79 23.05 14.08
C HIS A 79 13.62 23.20 12.80
N ASP A 80 14.50 24.21 12.74
CA ASP A 80 15.35 24.48 11.58
C ASP A 80 16.21 23.28 11.18
N VAL A 81 16.82 22.61 12.17
CA VAL A 81 17.66 21.41 11.92
C VAL A 81 16.84 20.22 11.44
N LEU A 82 15.62 20.04 11.95
CA LEU A 82 14.74 18.95 11.50
C LEU A 82 14.22 19.20 10.08
N GLU A 83 13.86 20.43 9.72
CA GLU A 83 13.47 20.78 8.35
C GLU A 83 14.62 20.55 7.36
N ASP A 84 15.83 21.04 7.65
CA ASP A 84 17.02 20.80 6.80
C ASP A 84 17.28 19.30 6.59
N LYS A 85 17.11 18.51 7.66
CA LYS A 85 17.26 17.05 7.57
C LYS A 85 16.19 16.41 6.67
N ILE A 86 14.93 16.83 6.79
CA ILE A 86 13.82 16.30 5.99
C ILE A 86 13.99 16.71 4.53
N ASP A 87 14.40 17.95 4.26
CA ASP A 87 14.69 18.46 2.92
C ASP A 87 15.80 17.66 2.25
N LEU A 88 16.88 17.36 2.97
CA LEU A 88 17.94 16.47 2.47
C LEU A 88 17.41 15.07 2.12
N ILE A 89 16.55 14.49 2.97
CA ILE A 89 15.94 13.18 2.70
C ILE A 89 15.06 13.23 1.44
N ASN A 90 14.26 14.29 1.28
CA ASN A 90 13.43 14.51 0.10
C ASN A 90 14.27 14.68 -1.17
N PHE A 91 15.37 15.46 -1.09
CA PHE A 91 16.30 15.66 -2.19
C PHE A 91 16.94 14.34 -2.64
N GLU A 92 17.49 13.56 -1.70
CA GLU A 92 18.12 12.27 -2.01
C GLU A 92 17.10 11.26 -2.55
N LYS A 93 15.86 11.26 -2.04
CA LYS A 93 14.76 10.45 -2.59
C LYS A 93 14.50 10.82 -4.05
N ASN A 94 14.33 12.11 -4.36
CA ASN A 94 14.05 12.57 -5.71
C ASN A 94 15.19 12.24 -6.68
N ARG A 95 16.43 12.52 -6.27
CA ARG A 95 17.65 12.22 -7.05
C ARG A 95 17.80 10.73 -7.33
N SER A 96 17.54 9.87 -6.35
CA SER A 96 17.73 8.41 -6.47
C SER A 96 16.53 7.67 -7.08
N MET A 97 15.38 8.35 -7.23
CA MET A 97 14.12 7.73 -7.66
C MET A 97 14.25 7.07 -9.03
N GLY A 98 14.78 7.76 -10.04
CA GLY A 98 14.91 7.23 -11.40
C GLY A 98 15.75 5.95 -11.44
N ARG A 99 16.90 5.94 -10.76
CA ARG A 99 17.79 4.77 -10.67
C ARG A 99 17.12 3.60 -9.94
N THR A 100 16.36 3.89 -8.88
CA THR A 100 15.62 2.89 -8.10
C THR A 100 14.50 2.27 -8.92
N LEU A 101 13.69 3.09 -9.59
CA LEU A 101 12.59 2.64 -10.45
C LEU A 101 13.09 1.83 -11.64
N ALA A 102 14.18 2.26 -12.30
CA ALA A 102 14.76 1.51 -13.43
C ALA A 102 15.18 0.10 -13.01
N ARG A 103 15.85 -0.04 -11.86
CA ARG A 103 16.24 -1.36 -11.33
C ARG A 103 15.04 -2.22 -10.97
N ARG A 104 14.05 -1.63 -10.29
CA ARG A 104 12.82 -2.34 -9.92
C ARG A 104 12.02 -2.76 -11.14
N LEU A 105 12.02 -1.96 -12.21
CA LEU A 105 11.36 -2.30 -13.47
C LEU A 105 11.99 -3.52 -14.12
N ILE A 106 13.32 -3.63 -14.15
CA ILE A 106 14.01 -4.82 -14.69
C ILE A 106 13.55 -6.09 -13.96
N VAL A 107 13.55 -6.05 -12.62
CA VAL A 107 13.07 -7.17 -11.79
C VAL A 107 11.59 -7.44 -12.05
N ALA A 108 10.75 -6.40 -12.10
CA ALA A 108 9.31 -6.53 -12.31
C ALA A 108 8.98 -7.16 -13.68
N VAL A 109 9.73 -6.84 -14.74
CA VAL A 109 9.54 -7.44 -16.07
C VAL A 109 9.91 -8.92 -16.05
N ALA A 110 11.04 -9.29 -15.45
CA ALA A 110 11.47 -10.67 -15.33
C ALA A 110 10.48 -11.50 -14.49
N GLU A 111 10.06 -10.96 -13.34
CA GLU A 111 9.08 -11.58 -12.45
C GLU A 111 7.70 -11.70 -13.10
N ARG A 112 7.26 -10.71 -13.88
CA ARG A 112 6.00 -10.78 -14.63
C ARG A 112 6.01 -11.95 -15.61
N GLN A 113 7.12 -12.17 -16.33
CA GLN A 113 7.21 -13.28 -17.27
C GLN A 113 7.12 -14.63 -16.53
N ARG A 114 7.92 -14.79 -15.47
CA ARG A 114 7.93 -16.01 -14.67
C ARG A 114 6.56 -16.32 -14.06
N GLN A 115 5.99 -15.34 -13.35
CA GLN A 115 4.69 -15.50 -12.69
C GLN A 115 3.56 -15.69 -13.71
N GLY A 116 3.68 -15.15 -14.92
CA GLY A 116 2.72 -15.39 -16.00
C GLY A 116 2.70 -16.85 -16.47
N ILE A 117 3.87 -17.50 -16.56
CA ILE A 117 3.97 -18.93 -16.91
C ILE A 117 3.39 -19.77 -15.78
N GLU A 118 3.83 -19.54 -14.54
CA GLU A 118 3.36 -20.27 -13.34
C GLU A 118 1.84 -20.09 -13.17
N PHE A 119 1.31 -18.89 -13.43
CA PHE A 119 -0.13 -18.63 -13.41
C PHE A 119 -0.88 -19.41 -14.47
N GLN A 120 -0.38 -19.48 -15.71
CA GLN A 120 -1.05 -20.19 -16.81
C GLN A 120 -1.13 -21.69 -16.53
N GLU A 121 -0.05 -22.29 -16.03
CA GLU A 121 -0.04 -23.71 -15.63
C GLU A 121 -1.08 -24.00 -14.55
N LEU A 122 -1.16 -23.13 -13.53
CA LEU A 122 -2.18 -23.24 -12.49
C LEU A 122 -3.59 -23.03 -13.07
N ASP A 123 -3.78 -22.00 -13.89
CA ASP A 123 -5.07 -21.65 -14.49
C ASP A 123 -5.61 -22.84 -15.28
N ASP A 124 -4.79 -23.51 -16.09
CA ASP A 124 -5.17 -24.65 -16.92
C ASP A 124 -5.58 -25.89 -16.12
N SER A 125 -5.09 -26.02 -14.88
CA SER A 125 -5.54 -27.07 -13.96
C SER A 125 -6.95 -26.83 -13.39
N VAL A 126 -7.49 -25.61 -13.49
CA VAL A 126 -8.77 -25.21 -12.90
C VAL A 126 -9.89 -25.27 -13.96
N PRO A 127 -11.05 -25.90 -13.66
CA PRO A 127 -12.17 -25.95 -14.59
C PRO A 127 -12.64 -24.56 -15.05
N LYS A 128 -12.81 -24.38 -16.37
CA LYS A 128 -13.23 -23.11 -17.01
C LYS A 128 -14.43 -22.44 -16.33
N LYS A 129 -15.40 -23.25 -15.85
CA LYS A 129 -16.57 -22.75 -15.12
C LYS A 129 -16.17 -22.00 -13.85
N LYS A 130 -15.32 -22.60 -13.00
CA LYS A 130 -14.83 -21.99 -11.76
C LYS A 130 -14.04 -20.71 -12.03
N ARG A 131 -13.20 -20.71 -13.08
CA ARG A 131 -12.44 -19.51 -13.49
C ARG A 131 -13.36 -18.33 -13.82
N ARG A 132 -14.43 -18.60 -14.58
CA ARG A 132 -15.43 -17.57 -14.95
C ARG A 132 -16.23 -17.06 -13.75
N GLU A 133 -16.59 -17.95 -12.83
CA GLU A 133 -17.29 -17.58 -11.60
C GLU A 133 -16.41 -16.68 -10.72
N TRP A 134 -15.14 -17.06 -10.53
CA TRP A 134 -14.18 -16.27 -9.77
C TRP A 134 -13.90 -14.90 -10.39
N ALA A 135 -13.71 -14.83 -11.71
CA ALA A 135 -13.50 -13.56 -12.41
C ALA A 135 -14.66 -12.58 -12.18
N LYS A 136 -15.91 -13.07 -12.24
CA LYS A 136 -17.09 -12.26 -11.95
C LYS A 136 -17.13 -11.75 -10.50
N MET A 137 -16.69 -12.57 -9.54
CA MET A 137 -16.59 -12.15 -8.14
C MET A 137 -15.54 -11.04 -7.97
N MET A 138 -14.38 -11.16 -8.62
CA MET A 138 -13.35 -10.10 -8.60
C MET A 138 -13.84 -8.80 -9.24
N ASP A 139 -14.48 -8.88 -10.41
CA ASP A 139 -15.03 -7.70 -11.09
C ASP A 139 -16.07 -6.99 -10.23
N ALA A 140 -16.96 -7.75 -9.58
CA ALA A 140 -17.95 -7.21 -8.65
C ALA A 140 -17.29 -6.53 -7.45
N TRP A 141 -16.29 -7.18 -6.84
CA TRP A 141 -15.55 -6.66 -5.68
C TRP A 141 -14.78 -5.36 -6.00
N TYR A 142 -14.06 -5.31 -7.12
CA TYR A 142 -13.31 -4.11 -7.49
C TYR A 142 -14.20 -2.94 -7.89
N LYS A 143 -15.40 -3.22 -8.40
CA LYS A 143 -16.43 -2.21 -8.60
C LYS A 143 -16.99 -1.74 -7.26
N ASP A 144 -17.36 -2.66 -6.39
CA ASP A 144 -18.01 -2.41 -5.11
C ASP A 144 -17.48 -3.37 -4.02
N ASN A 145 -16.74 -2.81 -3.07
CA ASN A 145 -16.12 -3.53 -1.97
C ASN A 145 -17.09 -3.86 -0.82
N THR A 146 -18.40 -3.63 -1.01
CA THR A 146 -19.46 -4.18 -0.13
C THR A 146 -19.92 -5.57 -0.57
N GLN A 147 -19.56 -6.00 -1.78
CA GLN A 147 -19.88 -7.33 -2.29
C GLN A 147 -19.06 -8.43 -1.59
N THR A 148 -19.31 -9.69 -1.92
CA THR A 148 -18.53 -10.81 -1.37
C THR A 148 -17.05 -10.66 -1.73
N ASN A 149 -16.18 -10.62 -0.72
CA ASN A 149 -14.74 -10.57 -0.90
C ASN A 149 -14.22 -11.90 -1.45
N PRO A 150 -13.70 -11.96 -2.69
CA PRO A 150 -13.19 -13.20 -3.26
C PRO A 150 -11.95 -13.68 -2.51
N PHE A 151 -11.18 -12.79 -1.89
CA PHE A 151 -9.93 -13.16 -1.20
C PHE A 151 -10.14 -13.65 0.22
N GLU A 152 -11.35 -13.54 0.75
CA GLU A 152 -11.70 -14.19 2.02
C GLU A 152 -11.76 -15.70 1.82
N VAL A 153 -10.86 -16.40 2.50
CA VAL A 153 -10.91 -17.86 2.54
C VAL A 153 -12.21 -18.24 3.24
N GLN A 154 -13.10 -18.92 2.54
CA GLN A 154 -14.29 -19.53 3.14
C GLN A 154 -13.88 -20.77 3.93
N GLY A 155 -13.14 -20.52 5.01
CA GLY A 155 -12.64 -21.52 5.94
C GLY A 155 -13.74 -21.95 6.88
N GLY A 156 -14.54 -22.93 6.48
CA GLY A 156 -15.28 -23.75 7.43
C GLY A 156 -14.33 -24.56 8.32
N LYS A 157 -14.83 -25.61 8.97
CA LYS A 157 -14.07 -26.50 9.89
C LYS A 157 -12.80 -27.14 9.30
N LEU A 158 -12.55 -27.03 8.00
CA LEU A 158 -11.43 -27.62 7.25
C LEU A 158 -10.24 -26.67 7.06
N ALA A 159 -10.32 -25.40 7.46
CA ALA A 159 -9.21 -24.46 7.35
C ALA A 159 -8.09 -24.74 8.37
N GLY A 160 -6.88 -24.26 8.07
CA GLY A 160 -5.71 -24.42 8.93
C GLY A 160 -5.91 -23.80 10.32
N PRO A 161 -5.12 -24.19 11.35
CA PRO A 161 -5.31 -23.72 12.73
C PRO A 161 -5.28 -22.19 12.90
N SER A 162 -4.58 -21.46 12.03
CA SER A 162 -4.52 -19.98 12.01
C SER A 162 -5.70 -19.32 11.29
N GLU A 163 -6.62 -20.10 10.74
CA GLU A 163 -7.67 -19.67 9.79
C GLU A 163 -9.07 -20.12 10.22
N ARG A 164 -9.17 -20.85 11.34
CA ARG A 164 -10.45 -21.11 11.98
C ARG A 164 -10.79 -19.86 12.77
N ASN A 165 -11.84 -19.17 12.33
CA ASN A 165 -12.44 -18.04 13.03
C ASN A 165 -12.37 -18.22 14.56
N LYS A 166 -11.82 -17.23 15.26
CA LYS A 166 -12.31 -16.89 16.60
C LYS A 166 -13.62 -16.13 16.43
#